data_AF-A0A9E2XWB7-F1
#
_entry.id   AF-A0A9E2XWB7-F1
#
_cell.length_a   1.000
_cell.length_b   1.000
_cell.length_c   1.000
_cell.angle_alpha   90.00
_cell.angle_beta   90.00
_cell.angle_gamma   90.00
#
_symmetry.space_group_name_H-M   'P 1'
#
loop_
_entity.id
_entity.type
_entity.pdbx_description
1 polymer ?
#
loop_
_entity_poly.entity_id
_entity_poly.type
_entity_poly.pdbx_seq_one_letter_code
_entity_poly.pdbx_strand_id
1 'polypeptide(L)'
;MPTATSSQTIGPFWHLIEHPEWADLTRFGTAGTRVTLTGSVIDGDGNPVTDAAVELWQADPPADESFPGFGRCRTDQRGEFRCSTVKPGPVPGRGNTQQAPHFAIAVHARGLLKGLVTRAYFAGEPLNETDPLLSS
;
A
#
# COMPACT_ATOMS: atom_id res chain seq x y z
N MET A 1 -1.94 -30.11 18.68
CA MET A 1 -2.36 -28.81 18.11
C MET A 1 -3.87 -28.79 18.10
N PRO A 2 -4.56 -27.85 18.77
CA PRO A 2 -6.00 -27.76 18.67
C PRO A 2 -6.40 -27.42 17.23
N THR A 3 -7.46 -28.06 16.73
CA THR A 3 -8.01 -27.80 15.39
C THR A 3 -8.50 -26.36 15.33
N ALA A 4 -8.01 -25.58 14.37
CA ALA A 4 -8.52 -24.23 14.14
C ALA A 4 -10.01 -24.30 13.81
N THR A 5 -10.85 -23.62 14.59
CA THR A 5 -12.27 -23.47 14.28
C THR A 5 -12.45 -22.48 13.13
N SER A 6 -13.49 -22.64 12.32
CA SER A 6 -13.82 -21.71 11.24
C SER A 6 -14.01 -20.30 11.80
N SER A 7 -13.16 -19.36 11.40
CA SER A 7 -13.45 -17.94 11.57
C SER A 7 -14.60 -17.59 10.63
N GLN A 8 -15.72 -17.12 11.16
CA GLN A 8 -16.88 -16.77 10.33
C GLN A 8 -16.70 -15.39 9.71
N THR A 9 -16.75 -15.35 8.38
CA THR A 9 -16.64 -14.12 7.60
C THR A 9 -17.98 -13.38 7.62
N ILE A 10 -18.13 -12.39 8.49
CA ILE A 10 -19.06 -11.29 8.23
C ILE A 10 -18.26 -10.06 7.85
N GLY A 11 -18.51 -9.55 6.65
CA GLY A 11 -17.80 -8.41 6.07
C GLY A 11 -16.54 -8.79 5.26
N PRO A 12 -15.87 -7.77 4.70
CA PRO A 12 -16.09 -6.36 4.96
C PRO A 12 -17.26 -5.82 4.12
N PHE A 13 -18.11 -5.00 4.72
CA PHE A 13 -19.18 -4.29 4.04
C PHE A 13 -18.61 -2.93 3.61
N TRP A 14 -18.28 -2.81 2.33
CA TRP A 14 -17.29 -1.83 1.83
C TRP A 14 -17.91 -0.49 1.40
N HIS A 15 -17.88 0.53 2.27
CA HIS A 15 -17.92 1.94 1.85
C HIS A 15 -16.54 2.49 1.45
N LEU A 16 -15.48 1.73 1.75
CA LEU A 16 -14.11 2.23 1.68
C LEU A 16 -13.61 2.42 0.24
N ILE A 17 -14.23 1.76 -0.76
CA ILE A 17 -13.86 1.87 -2.18
C ILE A 17 -14.78 2.81 -2.98
N GLU A 18 -15.75 3.45 -2.34
CA GLU A 18 -16.75 4.30 -3.01
C GLU A 18 -16.16 5.61 -3.57
N HIS A 19 -14.98 6.02 -3.08
CA HIS A 19 -14.30 7.28 -3.41
C HIS A 19 -13.12 7.06 -4.37
N PRO A 20 -13.32 7.04 -5.70
CA PRO A 20 -12.24 6.80 -6.67
C PRO A 20 -11.15 7.89 -6.63
N GLU A 21 -11.48 9.11 -6.20
CA GLU A 21 -10.55 10.21 -6.07
C GLU A 21 -9.44 9.98 -5.03
N TRP A 22 -9.64 9.03 -4.11
CA TRP A 22 -8.63 8.65 -3.11
C TRP A 22 -7.45 7.89 -3.73
N ALA A 23 -7.60 7.39 -4.96
CA ALA A 23 -6.53 6.74 -5.70
C ALA A 23 -5.50 7.72 -6.25
N ASP A 24 -5.78 9.03 -6.25
CA ASP A 24 -4.83 10.08 -6.63
C ASP A 24 -4.48 10.95 -5.42
N LEU A 25 -3.30 10.70 -4.86
CA LEU A 25 -2.78 11.48 -3.73
C LEU A 25 -2.27 12.85 -4.18
N THR A 26 -2.03 13.03 -5.48
CA THR A 26 -1.51 14.29 -6.05
C THR A 26 -2.59 15.32 -6.32
N ARG A 27 -3.86 14.99 -6.05
CA ARG A 27 -5.05 15.82 -6.31
C ARG A 27 -5.05 17.18 -5.61
N PHE A 28 -4.17 17.39 -4.64
CA PHE A 28 -4.04 18.64 -3.89
C PHE A 28 -2.92 19.55 -4.41
N GLY A 29 -2.24 19.19 -5.50
CA GLY A 29 -1.16 20.00 -6.06
C GLY A 29 0.17 19.80 -5.33
N THR A 30 0.73 18.60 -5.47
CA THR A 30 1.97 18.18 -4.78
C THR A 30 3.22 18.38 -5.64
N ALA A 31 4.33 18.81 -5.02
CA ALA A 31 5.64 18.89 -5.65
C ALA A 31 6.44 17.58 -5.47
N GLY A 32 7.28 17.24 -6.46
CA GLY A 32 8.16 16.07 -6.42
C GLY A 32 8.01 15.14 -7.62
N THR A 33 8.72 14.00 -7.57
CA THR A 33 8.71 13.01 -8.65
C THR A 33 7.41 12.22 -8.63
N ARG A 34 6.52 12.48 -9.59
CA ARG A 34 5.27 11.73 -9.77
C ARG A 34 5.55 10.28 -10.13
N VAL A 35 4.85 9.37 -9.47
CA VAL A 35 4.93 7.92 -9.68
C VAL A 35 3.52 7.32 -9.65
N THR A 36 3.38 6.13 -10.21
CA THR A 36 2.14 5.36 -10.12
C THR A 36 2.47 3.97 -9.59
N LEU A 37 1.82 3.59 -8.50
CA LEU A 37 1.86 2.21 -8.00
C LEU A 37 0.75 1.43 -8.67
N THR A 38 1.11 0.36 -9.38
CA THR A 38 0.18 -0.58 -10.00
C THR A 38 0.47 -2.00 -9.54
N GLY A 39 -0.55 -2.85 -9.52
CA GLY A 39 -0.38 -4.26 -9.23
C GLY A 39 -1.68 -5.03 -9.42
N SER A 40 -1.62 -6.35 -9.17
CA SER A 40 -2.77 -7.25 -9.24
C SER A 40 -2.94 -7.97 -7.90
N VAL A 41 -4.19 -8.09 -7.44
CA VAL A 41 -4.55 -8.90 -6.27
C VAL A 41 -5.23 -10.18 -6.77
N ILE A 42 -4.66 -11.32 -6.40
CA ILE A 42 -5.17 -12.66 -6.73
C ILE A 42 -5.38 -13.48 -5.46
N ASP A 43 -6.31 -14.43 -5.51
CA ASP A 43 -6.52 -15.39 -4.43
C ASP A 43 -5.54 -16.58 -4.51
N GLY A 44 -5.66 -17.53 -3.59
CA GLY A 44 -4.78 -18.70 -3.54
C GLY A 44 -4.91 -19.66 -4.73
N ASP A 45 -6.01 -19.58 -5.48
CA ASP A 45 -6.25 -20.35 -6.70
C ASP A 45 -5.83 -19.57 -7.97
N GLY A 46 -5.31 -18.35 -7.81
CA GLY A 46 -4.88 -17.48 -8.89
C GLY A 46 -5.99 -16.67 -9.55
N ASN A 47 -7.21 -16.68 -8.99
CA ASN A 47 -8.31 -15.89 -9.55
C ASN A 47 -8.18 -14.42 -9.14
N PRO A 48 -8.61 -13.47 -9.99
CA PRO A 48 -8.58 -12.06 -9.65
C PRO A 48 -9.52 -11.74 -8.50
N VAL A 49 -9.02 -10.98 -7.53
CA VAL A 49 -9.84 -10.44 -6.44
C VAL A 49 -10.36 -9.07 -6.88
N THR A 50 -11.64 -9.00 -7.23
CA THR A 50 -12.24 -7.81 -7.85
C THR A 50 -12.82 -6.81 -6.85
N ASP A 51 -12.72 -7.11 -5.55
CA ASP A 51 -13.29 -6.32 -4.47
C ASP A 51 -12.27 -6.00 -3.37
N ALA A 52 -10.99 -5.97 -3.72
CA ALA A 52 -9.95 -5.56 -2.78
C ALA A 52 -9.87 -4.03 -2.65
N ALA A 53 -9.66 -3.58 -1.42
CA ALA A 53 -9.19 -2.24 -1.11
C ALA A 53 -7.70 -2.30 -0.79
N VAL A 54 -6.91 -1.52 -1.52
CA VAL A 54 -5.47 -1.34 -1.32
C VAL A 54 -5.25 0.05 -0.76
N GLU A 55 -4.88 0.14 0.51
CA GLU A 55 -4.50 1.38 1.16
C GLU A 55 -3.02 1.62 1.01
N LEU A 56 -2.67 2.88 0.79
CA LEU A 56 -1.32 3.37 0.64
C LEU A 56 -1.05 4.41 1.72
N TRP A 57 0.01 4.20 2.49
CA TRP A 57 0.56 5.18 3.43
C TRP A 57 2.02 5.43 3.07
N GLN A 58 2.45 6.67 3.09
CA GLN A 58 3.84 7.04 2.81
C GLN A 58 4.25 8.31 3.55
N ALA A 59 5.57 8.52 3.63
CA ALA A 59 6.13 9.78 4.05
C ALA A 59 6.02 10.87 2.98
N ASP A 60 6.29 12.08 3.41
CA ASP A 60 6.37 13.24 2.55
C ASP A 60 7.47 13.06 1.48
N PRO A 61 7.24 13.53 0.24
CA PRO A 61 8.35 13.73 -0.68
C PRO A 61 9.30 14.81 -0.12
N PRO A 62 10.61 14.76 -0.43
CA PRO A 62 11.56 15.79 0.01
C PRO A 62 11.21 17.22 -0.44
N ALA A 63 10.32 17.35 -1.44
CA ALA A 63 9.93 18.61 -2.05
C ALA A 63 8.62 19.21 -1.50
N ASP A 64 7.89 18.49 -0.62
CA ASP A 64 6.59 18.92 -0.11
C ASP A 64 6.29 18.29 1.27
N GLU A 65 6.56 19.05 2.34
CA GLU A 65 6.33 18.64 3.74
C GLU A 65 4.84 18.68 4.16
N SER A 66 3.93 19.04 3.26
CA SER A 66 2.49 19.13 3.52
C SER A 66 1.69 18.03 2.81
N PHE A 67 2.38 17.00 2.34
CA PHE A 67 1.77 15.94 1.56
C PHE A 67 0.83 15.08 2.43
N PRO A 68 -0.41 14.78 1.99
CA PRO A 68 -1.35 14.03 2.81
C PRO A 68 -0.91 12.60 3.17
N GLY A 69 -0.02 12.00 2.37
CA GLY A 69 0.61 10.70 2.67
C GLY A 69 -0.31 9.48 2.59
N PHE A 70 -1.63 9.66 2.46
CA PHE A 70 -2.61 8.58 2.43
C PHE A 70 -3.43 8.55 1.14
N GLY A 71 -3.63 7.35 0.61
CA GLY A 71 -4.63 7.10 -0.42
C GLY A 71 -5.15 5.67 -0.38
N ARG A 72 -6.16 5.43 -1.20
CA ARG A 72 -6.83 4.13 -1.29
C ARG A 72 -7.28 3.86 -2.71
N CYS A 73 -7.03 2.64 -3.16
CA CYS A 73 -7.33 2.18 -4.50
C CYS A 73 -8.18 0.92 -4.42
N ARG A 74 -9.14 0.80 -5.34
CA ARG A 74 -9.90 -0.44 -5.52
C ARG A 74 -9.28 -1.26 -6.63
N THR A 75 -9.45 -2.57 -6.57
CA THR A 75 -9.22 -3.44 -7.73
C THR A 75 -10.34 -3.32 -8.75
N ASP A 76 -10.01 -3.54 -10.02
CA ASP A 76 -10.98 -3.65 -11.11
C ASP A 76 -11.44 -5.11 -11.34
N GLN A 77 -12.13 -5.37 -12.46
CA GLN A 77 -12.61 -6.70 -12.84
C GLN A 77 -11.50 -7.72 -13.13
N ARG A 78 -10.27 -7.26 -13.35
CA ARG A 78 -9.07 -8.08 -13.55
C ARG A 78 -8.26 -8.22 -12.25
N GLY A 79 -8.75 -7.66 -11.14
CA GLY A 79 -8.00 -7.62 -9.89
C GLY A 79 -6.86 -6.59 -9.91
N GLU A 80 -6.80 -5.71 -10.90
CA GLU A 80 -5.74 -4.71 -11.05
C GLU A 80 -6.07 -3.45 -10.25
N PHE A 81 -5.07 -2.85 -9.61
CA PHE A 81 -5.21 -1.57 -8.92
C PHE A 81 -4.18 -0.55 -9.44
N ARG A 82 -4.51 0.73 -9.29
CA ARG A 82 -3.65 1.85 -9.69
C ARG A 82 -3.79 3.01 -8.70
N CYS A 83 -2.67 3.45 -8.12
CA CYS A 83 -2.59 4.63 -7.26
C CYS A 83 -1.57 5.64 -7.81
N SER A 84 -1.98 6.89 -8.03
CA SER A 84 -1.09 7.99 -8.41
C SER A 84 -0.57 8.70 -7.15
N THR A 85 0.75 8.90 -7.06
CA THR A 85 1.37 9.59 -5.92
C THR A 85 2.69 10.26 -6.34
N VAL A 86 3.48 10.70 -5.37
CA VAL A 86 4.87 11.14 -5.51
C VAL A 86 5.80 10.21 -4.76
N LYS A 87 7.04 10.10 -5.23
CA LYS A 87 8.06 9.29 -4.57
C LYS A 87 8.34 9.85 -3.16
N PRO A 88 8.16 9.06 -2.09
CA PRO A 88 8.44 9.50 -0.72
C PRO A 88 9.94 9.70 -0.48
N GLY A 89 10.28 10.46 0.54
CA GLY A 89 11.62 10.48 1.10
C GLY A 89 11.94 9.25 1.97
N PRO A 90 13.21 9.07 2.37
CA PRO A 90 13.56 8.12 3.43
C PRO A 90 12.97 8.58 4.78
N VAL A 91 12.77 7.64 5.70
CA VAL A 91 12.27 7.93 7.05
C VAL A 91 13.22 7.42 8.13
N PRO A 92 13.23 8.02 9.35
CA PRO A 92 14.09 7.56 10.44
C PRO A 92 13.90 6.07 10.75
N GLY A 93 15.02 5.35 10.90
CA GLY A 93 15.11 3.94 11.30
C GLY A 93 15.58 3.77 12.74
N ARG A 94 15.76 2.52 13.17
CA ARG A 94 16.28 2.20 14.52
C ARG A 94 17.76 2.56 14.61
N GLY A 95 18.21 3.05 15.77
CA GLY A 95 19.64 3.28 16.02
C GLY A 95 20.28 4.35 15.13
N ASN A 96 19.58 5.46 14.87
CA ASN A 96 20.02 6.55 13.98
C ASN A 96 20.28 6.10 12.52
N THR A 97 19.65 5.01 12.08
CA THR A 97 19.65 4.58 10.67
C THR A 97 18.53 5.26 9.88
N GLN A 98 18.47 5.00 8.57
CA GLN A 98 17.39 5.43 7.68
C GLN A 98 16.70 4.19 7.11
N GLN A 99 15.39 4.28 6.92
CA GLN A 99 14.62 3.35 6.10
C GLN A 99 14.58 3.88 4.67
N ALA A 100 14.71 2.99 3.69
CA ALA A 100 14.63 3.34 2.28
C ALA A 100 13.26 3.95 1.93
N PRO A 101 13.17 4.82 0.91
CA PRO A 101 11.89 5.27 0.37
C PRO A 101 10.97 4.08 0.08
N HIS A 102 9.78 4.08 0.70
CA HIS A 102 8.85 2.97 0.57
C HIS A 102 7.40 3.42 0.69
N PHE A 103 6.52 2.56 0.20
CA PHE A 103 5.10 2.61 0.39
C PHE A 103 4.69 1.56 1.42
N ALA A 104 4.00 1.95 2.49
CA ALA A 104 3.30 1.02 3.35
C ALA A 104 1.93 0.71 2.74
N ILE A 105 1.63 -0.58 2.58
CA ILE A 105 0.46 -1.08 1.88
C ILE A 105 -0.37 -1.92 2.83
N ALA A 106 -1.67 -1.64 2.92
CA ALA A 106 -2.63 -2.54 3.55
C ALA A 106 -3.62 -3.06 2.51
N VAL A 107 -3.75 -4.39 2.40
CA VAL A 107 -4.69 -5.05 1.50
C VAL A 107 -5.81 -5.63 2.33
N HIS A 108 -7.02 -5.36 1.88
CA HIS A 108 -8.24 -5.89 2.47
C HIS A 108 -9.16 -6.42 1.37
N ALA A 109 -9.77 -7.58 1.58
CA ALA A 109 -10.68 -8.20 0.63
C ALA A 109 -11.62 -9.19 1.36
N ARG A 110 -12.68 -9.65 0.70
CA ARG A 110 -13.46 -10.79 1.21
C ARG A 110 -12.55 -12.01 1.41
N GLY A 111 -12.81 -12.78 2.46
CA GLY A 111 -12.01 -13.96 2.80
C GLY A 111 -10.67 -13.65 3.49
N LEU A 112 -10.21 -12.39 3.47
CA LEU A 112 -9.00 -11.96 4.17
C LEU A 112 -9.36 -11.45 5.58
N LEU A 113 -9.39 -12.36 6.55
CA LEU A 113 -9.83 -12.09 7.93
C LEU A 113 -8.95 -11.09 8.69
N LYS A 114 -7.67 -11.03 8.34
CA LYS A 114 -6.71 -10.05 8.85
C LYS A 114 -6.13 -9.34 7.64
N GLY A 115 -6.30 -8.01 7.56
CA GLY A 115 -5.69 -7.21 6.50
C GLY A 115 -4.19 -7.50 6.41
N LEU A 116 -3.70 -7.67 5.18
CA LEU A 116 -2.29 -7.92 4.94
C LEU A 116 -1.58 -6.58 4.86
N VAL A 117 -0.60 -6.37 5.75
CA VAL A 117 0.23 -5.17 5.74
C VAL A 117 1.61 -5.54 5.22
N THR A 118 2.10 -4.79 4.24
CA THR A 118 3.42 -5.00 3.63
C THR A 118 4.02 -3.66 3.20
N ARG A 119 5.20 -3.70 2.59
CA ARG A 119 5.84 -2.54 1.98
C ARG A 119 6.26 -2.81 0.55
N ALA A 120 6.17 -1.78 -0.28
CA ALA A 120 6.78 -1.75 -1.60
C ALA A 120 7.94 -0.75 -1.62
N TYR A 121 9.08 -1.20 -2.15
CA TYR A 121 10.32 -0.44 -2.26
C TYR A 121 10.61 -0.07 -3.71
N PHE A 122 11.44 0.94 -3.92
CA PHE A 122 11.89 1.32 -5.25
C PHE A 122 13.15 0.54 -5.63
N ALA A 123 13.14 -0.06 -6.82
CA ALA A 123 14.29 -0.81 -7.32
C ALA A 123 15.52 0.10 -7.47
N GLY A 124 16.69 -0.39 -7.06
CA GLY A 124 17.96 0.33 -7.18
C GLY A 124 18.17 1.45 -6.16
N GLU A 125 17.30 1.63 -5.17
CA GLU A 125 17.57 2.56 -4.07
C GLU A 125 18.78 2.10 -3.25
N PRO A 126 19.83 2.93 -3.10
CA PRO A 126 21.02 2.55 -2.31
C PRO A 126 20.69 2.19 -0.86
N LEU A 127 19.66 2.82 -0.29
CA LEU A 127 19.23 2.55 1.09
C LEU A 127 18.58 1.16 1.25
N ASN A 128 18.17 0.47 0.18
CA ASN A 128 17.58 -0.87 0.29
C ASN A 128 18.55 -1.88 0.93
N GLU A 129 19.85 -1.75 0.68
CA GLU A 129 20.87 -2.66 1.22
C GLU A 129 21.05 -2.56 2.74
N THR A 130 20.65 -1.41 3.32
CA THR A 130 20.83 -1.11 4.74
C THR A 130 19.51 -0.85 5.47
N ASP A 131 18.38 -0.99 4.77
CA ASP A 131 17.06 -0.80 5.36
C ASP A 131 16.80 -1.89 6.40
N PRO A 132 16.56 -1.52 7.67
CA PRO A 132 16.53 -2.46 8.78
C PRO A 132 15.34 -3.43 8.75
N LEU A 133 14.29 -3.15 7.97
CA LEU A 133 13.14 -4.04 7.81
C LEU A 133 13.25 -4.88 6.53
N LEU A 134 13.77 -4.32 5.45
CA LEU A 134 13.97 -5.08 4.21
C LEU A 134 15.06 -6.14 4.38
N SER A 135 16.06 -5.88 5.21
CA SER A 135 17.18 -6.80 5.49
C SER A 135 16.94 -7.76 6.66
N SER A 136 15.72 -7.83 7.22
CA SER A 136 15.42 -8.61 8.43
C SER A 136 15.17 -10.10 8.18
#